data_AF-A0A6N9SVE1-F1
#
_entry.id   AF-A0A6N9SVE1-F1
#
_cell.length_a   1.000
_cell.length_b   1.000
_cell.length_c   1.000
_cell.angle_alpha   90.00
_cell.angle_beta   90.00
_cell.angle_gamma   90.00
#
_symmetry.space_group_name_H-M   'P 1'
#
loop_
_entity.id
_entity.type
_entity.pdbx_description
1 polymer ?
#
loop_
_entity_poly.entity_id
_entity_poly.type
_entity_poly.pdbx_seq_one_letter_code
_entity_poly.pdbx_strand_id
1 'polypeptide(L)'
;MEHPEAAVLSVLDVCNQLIHYYWMQTLSENRAFVSMLVFSDYQRHKWAYEFRIEDLLQLFRVFGNDSSAIVGMKSQWDDKRQDYIVTRSV
;
A
#
# COMPACT_ATOMS: atom_id res chain seq x y z
N MET A 1 12.93 -16.35 6.26
CA MET A 1 13.49 -15.92 4.97
C MET A 1 15.00 -15.97 5.11
N GLU A 2 15.68 -16.80 4.32
CA GLU A 2 17.13 -16.96 4.51
C GLU A 2 17.93 -15.78 3.97
N HIS A 3 17.41 -15.05 2.97
CA HIS A 3 18.05 -13.87 2.37
C HIS A 3 17.01 -12.86 1.84
N PRO A 4 16.48 -11.92 2.67
CA PRO A 4 15.56 -10.91 2.17
C PRO A 4 16.27 -9.91 1.24
N GLU A 5 15.67 -9.61 0.10
CA GLU A 5 16.18 -8.60 -0.84
C GLU A 5 15.49 -7.26 -0.57
N ALA A 6 16.30 -6.19 -0.44
CA ALA A 6 15.78 -4.84 -0.33
C ALA A 6 15.20 -4.40 -1.69
N ALA A 7 13.94 -3.97 -1.69
CA ALA A 7 13.25 -3.47 -2.87
C ALA A 7 12.63 -2.10 -2.57
N VAL A 8 12.64 -1.22 -3.58
CA VAL A 8 11.91 0.04 -3.54
C VAL A 8 10.57 -0.17 -4.23
N LEU A 9 9.49 0.00 -3.47
CA LEU A 9 8.14 -0.09 -3.98
C LEU A 9 7.53 1.31 -4.12
N SER A 10 6.70 1.51 -5.14
CA SER A 10 5.88 2.72 -5.21
C SER A 10 4.83 2.70 -4.10
N VAL A 11 4.29 3.87 -3.73
CA VAL A 11 3.19 3.94 -2.75
C VAL A 11 2.02 3.06 -3.17
N LEU A 12 1.68 3.07 -4.46
CA LEU A 12 0.59 2.26 -5.00
C LEU A 12 0.88 0.76 -4.82
N ASP A 13 2.12 0.32 -5.03
CA ASP A 13 2.51 -1.07 -4.83
C ASP A 13 2.42 -1.47 -3.35
N VAL A 14 2.91 -0.62 -2.44
CA VAL A 14 2.77 -0.86 -0.99
C VAL A 14 1.30 -0.99 -0.61
N CYS A 15 0.46 -0.05 -1.05
CA CYS A 15 -0.98 -0.11 -0.81
C CYS A 15 -1.62 -1.37 -1.42
N ASN A 16 -1.24 -1.74 -2.65
CA ASN A 16 -1.74 -2.95 -3.30
C ASN A 16 -1.36 -4.20 -2.50
N GLN A 17 -0.12 -4.30 -2.00
CA GLN A 17 0.29 -5.41 -1.14
C GLN A 17 -0.54 -5.47 0.14
N LEU A 18 -0.79 -4.33 0.77
CA LEU A 18 -1.46 -4.22 2.07
C LEU A 18 -2.99 -4.32 2.01
N ILE A 19 -3.63 -3.92 0.92
CA ILE A 19 -5.10 -3.98 0.76
C ILE A 19 -5.51 -5.35 0.21
N HIS A 20 -4.72 -5.89 -0.71
CA HIS A 20 -4.99 -7.17 -1.35
C HIS A 20 -4.23 -8.33 -0.69
N TYR A 21 -3.96 -8.23 0.61
CA TYR A 21 -3.33 -9.31 1.36
C TYR A 21 -4.32 -10.48 1.52
N TYR A 22 -3.83 -11.71 1.34
CA TYR A 22 -4.55 -12.91 1.76
C TYR A 22 -3.95 -13.52 3.03
N TRP A 23 -2.72 -13.12 3.38
CA TRP A 23 -2.08 -13.48 4.64
C TRP A 23 -1.20 -12.34 5.15
N MET A 24 -1.26 -12.11 6.46
CA MET A 24 -0.45 -11.13 7.17
C MET A 24 -0.04 -11.70 8.53
N GLN A 25 1.20 -11.47 8.93
CA GLN A 25 1.69 -11.75 10.28
C GLN A 25 2.51 -10.57 10.79
N THR A 26 2.17 -10.06 11.97
CA THR A 26 3.00 -9.08 12.65
C THR A 26 4.16 -9.75 13.37
N LEU A 27 5.32 -9.11 13.33
CA LEU A 27 6.51 -9.49 14.08
C LEU A 27 6.71 -8.47 15.19
N SER A 28 6.93 -8.99 16.39
CA SER A 28 7.05 -8.19 17.60
C SER A 28 8.43 -8.37 18.20
N GLU A 29 9.01 -7.27 18.66
CA GLU A 29 10.15 -7.28 19.57
C GLU A 29 9.66 -6.71 20.92
N ASN A 30 9.83 -7.50 21.99
CA ASN A 30 9.27 -7.21 23.31
C ASN A 30 7.74 -7.02 23.27
N ARG A 31 7.27 -5.77 23.36
CA ARG A 31 5.86 -5.36 23.38
C ARG A 31 5.47 -4.50 22.17
N ALA A 32 6.38 -4.29 21.23
CA ALA A 32 6.17 -3.41 20.08
C ALA A 32 6.11 -4.22 18.77
N PHE A 33 5.17 -3.85 17.90
CA PHE A 33 5.14 -4.34 16.52
C PHE A 33 6.23 -3.62 15.72
N VAL A 34 7.23 -4.36 15.26
CA VAL A 34 8.40 -3.79 14.56
C VAL A 34 8.32 -3.98 13.05
N SER A 35 7.74 -5.09 12.61
CA SER A 35 7.52 -5.36 11.20
C SER A 35 6.28 -6.22 10.98
N MET A 36 5.90 -6.39 9.72
CA MET A 36 4.87 -7.32 9.29
C MET A 36 5.29 -8.03 8.01
N LEU A 37 4.93 -9.30 7.93
CA LEU A 37 5.05 -10.12 6.74
C LEU A 37 3.70 -10.16 6.02
N VAL A 38 3.72 -9.92 4.72
CA VAL A 38 2.52 -9.80 3.88
C VAL A 38 2.68 -10.64 2.62
N PHE A 39 1.67 -11.44 2.33
CA PHE A 39 1.46 -12.05 1.03
C PHE A 39 0.18 -11.51 0.42
N SER A 40 0.29 -10.92 -0.77
CA SER A 40 -0.85 -10.43 -1.54
C SER A 40 -1.14 -11.30 -2.75
N ASP A 41 -2.38 -11.24 -3.21
CA ASP A 41 -2.76 -11.83 -4.50
C ASP A 41 -2.30 -10.96 -5.70
N TYR A 42 -1.98 -9.67 -5.47
CA TYR A 42 -1.44 -8.74 -6.48
C TYR A 42 -0.11 -9.23 -7.06
N GLN A 43 0.75 -9.82 -6.22
CA GLN A 43 1.97 -10.52 -6.66
C GLN A 43 2.01 -11.97 -6.16
N ARG A 44 0.88 -12.67 -6.31
CA ARG A 44 0.71 -14.04 -5.85
C ARG A 44 1.87 -14.94 -6.29
N HIS A 45 2.40 -15.71 -5.34
CA HIS A 45 3.50 -16.68 -5.54
C HIS A 45 4.85 -16.12 -5.99
N LYS A 46 5.05 -14.80 -6.01
CA LYS A 46 6.37 -14.22 -6.32
C LYS A 46 7.20 -13.96 -5.07
N TRP A 47 6.64 -13.20 -4.13
CA TRP A 47 7.41 -12.67 -3.00
C TRP A 47 6.58 -12.60 -1.71
N ALA A 48 7.25 -12.85 -0.59
CA ALA A 48 6.79 -12.43 0.74
C ALA A 48 7.37 -11.04 0.99
N TYR A 49 6.54 -10.08 1.38
CA TYR A 49 7.01 -8.73 1.70
C TYR A 49 7.16 -8.58 3.20
N GLU A 50 8.32 -8.12 3.66
CA GLU A 50 8.48 -7.62 5.01
C GLU A 50 8.42 -6.09 4.99
N PHE A 51 7.48 -5.52 5.74
CA PHE A 51 7.37 -4.09 5.94
C PHE A 51 7.70 -3.73 7.38
N ARG A 52 8.62 -2.79 7.59
CA ARG A 52 8.83 -2.20 8.91
C ARG A 52 7.67 -1.28 9.26
N ILE A 53 7.20 -1.35 10.49
CA ILE A 53 6.07 -0.53 10.95
C ILE A 53 6.43 0.96 10.90
N GLU A 54 7.69 1.33 11.20
CA GLU A 54 8.15 2.71 11.13
C GLU A 54 8.04 3.31 9.72
N ASP A 55 8.48 2.55 8.70
CA ASP A 55 8.41 2.98 7.30
C ASP A 55 6.95 3.14 6.84
N LEU A 56 6.06 2.22 7.23
CA LEU A 56 4.63 2.32 6.96
C LEU A 56 4.00 3.53 7.64
N LEU A 57 4.36 3.82 8.90
CA LEU A 57 3.87 5.00 9.60
C LEU A 57 4.36 6.28 8.93
N GLN A 58 5.61 6.33 8.48
CA GLN A 58 6.13 7.48 7.75
C GLN A 58 5.36 7.69 6.43
N LEU A 59 5.10 6.61 5.69
CA LEU A 59 4.29 6.64 4.48
C LEU A 59 2.87 7.14 4.77
N PHE A 60 2.19 6.55 5.76
CA PHE A 60 0.81 6.90 6.08
C PHE A 60 0.65 8.29 6.67
N ARG A 61 1.67 8.84 7.34
CA ARG A 61 1.66 10.24 7.81
C ARG A 61 1.50 11.24 6.68
N VAL A 62 1.99 10.94 5.47
CA VAL A 62 1.79 11.80 4.30
C VAL A 62 0.29 11.90 3.99
N PHE A 63 -0.40 10.77 3.98
CA PHE A 63 -1.84 10.68 3.65
C PHE A 63 -2.77 11.00 4.82
N GLY A 64 -2.28 10.89 6.06
CA GLY A 64 -3.01 11.29 7.25
C GLY A 64 -3.00 12.80 7.50
N ASN A 65 -2.24 13.56 6.72
CA ASN A 65 -2.28 15.02 6.76
C ASN A 65 -3.43 15.52 5.89
N ASP A 66 -4.31 16.36 6.45
CA ASP A 66 -5.44 16.96 5.72
C ASP A 66 -5.00 17.71 4.45
N SER A 67 -3.77 18.22 4.39
CA SER A 67 -3.23 18.85 3.19
C SER A 67 -3.03 17.89 2.01
N SER A 68 -3.04 16.57 2.26
CA SER A 68 -2.95 15.55 1.23
C SER A 68 -4.31 15.07 0.73
N ALA A 69 -5.40 15.46 1.42
CA ALA A 69 -6.74 15.04 1.07
C ALA A 69 -7.17 15.65 -0.27
N ILE A 70 -7.80 14.83 -1.11
CA ILE A 70 -8.49 15.33 -2.30
C ILE A 70 -9.74 16.08 -1.81
N VAL A 71 -9.74 17.40 -1.98
CA VAL A 71 -10.85 18.29 -1.63
C VAL A 71 -11.86 18.43 -2.76
N GLY A 72 -11.52 18.01 -3.97
CA GLY A 72 -12.44 17.99 -5.10
C GLY A 72 -12.03 16.99 -6.18
N MET A 73 -13.03 16.33 -6.76
CA MET A 73 -12.81 15.38 -7.86
C MET A 73 -13.77 15.70 -9.01
N LYS A 74 -13.25 15.73 -10.24
CA LYS A 74 -14.04 15.72 -11.47
C LYS A 74 -13.85 14.39 -12.18
N SER A 75 -14.96 13.74 -12.50
CA SER A 75 -14.98 12.54 -13.30
C SER A 75 -15.82 12.75 -14.56
N GLN A 76 -15.51 11.97 -15.59
CA GLN A 76 -16.33 11.88 -16.81
C GLN A 76 -16.52 10.43 -17.18
N TRP A 77 -17.66 10.10 -17.76
CA TRP A 77 -17.91 8.78 -18.31
C TRP A 77 -17.00 8.53 -19.53
N ASP A 78 -16.39 7.35 -19.60
CA ASP A 78 -15.61 6.86 -20.72
C ASP A 78 -16.32 5.64 -21.33
N ASP A 79 -16.94 5.83 -22.50
CA ASP A 79 -17.67 4.77 -23.21
C ASP A 79 -16.80 3.57 -23.61
N LYS A 80 -15.48 3.75 -23.78
CA LYS A 80 -14.58 2.65 -24.12
C LYS A 80 -14.28 1.78 -22.91
N ARG A 81 -14.13 2.39 -21.74
CA ARG A 81 -13.90 1.68 -20.48
C ARG A 81 -15.17 1.21 -19.81
N GLN A 82 -16.33 1.74 -20.23
CA GLN A 82 -17.62 1.54 -19.58
C GLN A 82 -17.54 1.91 -18.09
N ASP A 83 -16.83 2.99 -17.79
CA ASP A 83 -16.58 3.44 -16.42
C ASP A 83 -16.32 4.96 -16.36
N TYR A 84 -16.43 5.54 -15.17
CA TYR A 84 -16.03 6.92 -14.91
C TYR A 84 -14.51 7.03 -14.71
N ILE A 85 -13.88 7.91 -15.46
CA ILE A 85 -12.46 8.25 -15.28
C ILE A 85 -12.30 9.58 -14.56
N VAL A 86 -11.34 9.66 -13.64
CA VAL A 86 -10.97 10.91 -12.98
C VAL A 86 -10.21 11.78 -13.97
N THR A 87 -10.71 12.98 -14.25
CA THR A 87 -10.06 13.95 -15.16
C THR A 87 -9.32 15.04 -14.41
N ARG A 88 -9.70 15.29 -13.15
CA ARG A 88 -9.02 16.22 -12.26
C ARG A 88 -9.29 15.86 -10.81
N SER A 89 -8.25 15.91 -9.98
CA SER A 89 -8.32 15.99 -8.53
C SER A 89 -7.71 17.31 -8.07
N VAL A 90 -8.25 17.87 -6.99
CA VAL A 90 -7.73 19.05 -6.26
C VAL A 90 -7.66 18.69 -4.80
#